data_AF-A0A967WDH3-F1
#
_entry.id   AF-A0A967WDH3-F1
#
_cell.length_a   1.000
_cell.length_b   1.000
_cell.length_c   1.000
_cell.angle_alpha   90.00
_cell.angle_beta   90.00
_cell.angle_gamma   90.00
#
_symmetry.space_group_name_H-M   'P 1'
#
loop_
_entity.id
_entity.type
_entity.pdbx_description
1 polymer ?
#
loop_
_entity_poly.entity_id
_entity_poly.type
_entity_poly.pdbx_seq_one_letter_code
_entity_poly.pdbx_strand_id
1 'polypeptide(L)'
;MFYIDPTYFWYVLIPTLLISIGVQIYLRSTFSKWSNVRNSTGQAGVQIVKQLFDRTSLQQIRVERISGTMTDHFDPGANVVRLSDPVATKNSVASMAVAAHELGHVQQYQTGSGLIKMRGFLL
;
A
#
# COMPACT_ATOMS: atom_id res chain seq x y z
N MET A 1 -35.89 14.25 -0.45
CA MET A 1 -35.54 13.40 -1.61
C MET A 1 -34.26 13.98 -2.20
N PHE A 2 -33.15 13.25 -2.20
CA PHE A 2 -31.89 13.76 -2.76
C PHE A 2 -32.04 13.87 -4.29
N TYR A 3 -32.08 15.10 -4.81
CA TYR A 3 -32.12 15.35 -6.25
C TYR A 3 -30.67 15.45 -6.75
N ILE A 4 -30.19 14.40 -7.43
CA ILE A 4 -28.87 14.44 -8.05
C ILE A 4 -29.02 15.20 -9.37
N ASP A 5 -28.35 16.34 -9.47
CA ASP A 5 -28.38 17.18 -10.66
C ASP A 5 -27.83 16.39 -11.88
N PRO A 6 -28.57 16.30 -13.00
CA PRO A 6 -28.10 15.63 -14.20
C PRO A 6 -26.74 16.14 -14.71
N THR A 7 -26.42 17.41 -14.48
CA THR A 7 -25.10 17.98 -14.84
C THR A 7 -23.97 17.41 -13.98
N TYR A 8 -24.20 17.23 -12.68
CA TYR A 8 -23.25 16.57 -11.77
C TYR A 8 -22.96 15.13 -12.22
N PHE A 9 -23.99 14.41 -12.69
CA PHE A 9 -23.83 13.05 -13.19
C PHE A 9 -22.86 12.98 -14.38
N TRP A 10 -23.05 13.85 -15.38
CA TRP A 10 -22.26 13.86 -16.60
C TRP A 10 -20.84 14.39 -16.43
N TYR A 11 -20.67 15.45 -15.62
CA TYR A 11 -19.37 16.13 -15.51
C TYR A 11 -18.50 15.66 -14.34
N VAL A 12 -19.09 15.09 -13.30
CA VAL A 12 -18.35 14.67 -12.11
C VAL A 12 -18.37 13.16 -11.98
N LEU A 13 -19.55 12.55 -11.89
CA LEU A 13 -19.67 11.13 -11.57
C LEU A 13 -19.10 10.23 -12.68
N ILE A 14 -19.51 10.45 -13.93
CA ILE A 14 -19.04 9.64 -15.05
C ILE A 14 -17.51 9.74 -15.21
N PRO A 15 -16.88 10.94 -15.28
CA PRO A 15 -15.44 11.04 -15.44
C PRO A 15 -14.66 10.46 -14.26
N THR A 16 -15.09 10.74 -13.02
CA THR A 16 -14.39 10.21 -11.83
C THR A 16 -14.46 8.69 -11.76
N LEU A 17 -15.59 8.08 -12.11
CA LEU A 17 -15.73 6.64 -12.19
C LEU A 17 -14.81 6.04 -13.25
N LEU A 18 -14.78 6.61 -14.46
CA LEU A 18 -13.93 6.12 -15.56
C LEU A 18 -12.45 6.20 -15.20
N ILE A 19 -12.00 7.32 -14.61
CA ILE A 19 -10.62 7.49 -14.14
C ILE A 19 -10.30 6.45 -13.05
N SER A 20 -11.19 6.28 -12.08
CA SER A 20 -10.99 5.33 -10.97
C SER A 20 -10.83 3.88 -11.48
N ILE A 21 -11.70 3.47 -12.41
CA ILE A 21 -11.61 2.16 -13.05
C ILE A 21 -10.29 2.03 -13.83
N GLY A 22 -9.92 3.04 -14.61
CA GLY A 22 -8.68 3.05 -15.39
C GLY A 22 -7.44 2.90 -14.50
N VAL A 23 -7.36 3.69 -13.42
CA VAL A 23 -6.27 3.61 -12.43
C VAL A 23 -6.23 2.22 -11.77
N GLN A 24 -7.39 1.69 -11.38
CA GLN A 24 -7.46 0.38 -10.73
C GLN A 24 -6.97 -0.75 -11.66
N ILE A 25 -7.32 -0.69 -12.94
CA ILE A 25 -6.84 -1.64 -13.96
C ILE A 25 -5.33 -1.50 -14.14
N TYR A 26 -4.83 -0.27 -14.25
CA TYR A 26 -3.41 0.01 -14.41
C TYR A 26 -2.58 -0.52 -13.23
N LEU A 27 -3.01 -0.28 -11.99
CA LEU A 27 -2.33 -0.77 -10.79
C LEU A 27 -2.32 -2.30 -10.74
N ARG A 28 -3.45 -2.95 -11.05
CA ARG A 28 -3.55 -4.42 -11.13
C ARG A 28 -2.62 -5.02 -12.18
N SER A 29 -2.61 -4.43 -13.37
CA SER A 29 -1.72 -4.84 -14.47
C SER A 29 -0.25 -4.68 -14.10
N THR A 30 0.10 -3.53 -13.54
CA THR A 30 1.47 -3.18 -13.14
C THR A 30 1.97 -4.12 -12.04
N PHE A 31 1.20 -4.31 -10.98
CA PHE A 31 1.55 -5.25 -9.92
C PHE A 31 1.67 -6.69 -10.45
N SER A 32 0.76 -7.14 -11.32
CA SER A 32 0.86 -8.47 -11.94
C SER A 32 2.17 -8.63 -12.73
N LYS A 33 2.51 -7.64 -13.56
CA LYS A 33 3.76 -7.62 -14.32
C LYS A 33 4.98 -7.72 -13.40
N TRP A 34 5.06 -6.87 -12.38
CA TRP A 34 6.22 -6.80 -11.48
C TRP A 34 6.26 -7.89 -10.41
N SER A 35 5.13 -8.56 -10.15
CA SER A 35 5.07 -9.74 -9.27
C SER A 35 5.76 -10.97 -9.87
N ASN A 36 5.91 -11.00 -11.19
CA ASN A 36 6.60 -12.07 -11.92
C ASN A 36 8.10 -11.80 -12.11
N VAL A 37 8.56 -10.57 -11.84
CA VAL A 37 9.98 -10.21 -11.95
C VAL A 37 10.63 -10.41 -10.59
N ARG A 38 11.64 -11.28 -10.52
CA ARG A 38 12.40 -11.53 -9.28
C ARG A 38 13.20 -10.30 -8.87
N ASN A 39 13.21 -9.97 -7.58
CA ASN A 39 14.03 -8.85 -7.09
C ASN A 39 15.51 -9.21 -6.99
N SER A 40 16.37 -8.19 -7.01
CA SER A 40 17.84 -8.33 -7.01
C SER A 40 18.38 -9.02 -5.75
N THR A 41 17.68 -8.90 -4.63
CA THR A 41 18.07 -9.51 -3.34
C THR A 41 17.65 -10.98 -3.21
N GLY A 42 16.74 -11.46 -4.06
CA GLY A 42 16.13 -12.79 -3.94
C GLY A 42 15.25 -13.01 -2.71
N GLN A 43 14.97 -11.97 -1.91
CA GLN A 43 14.26 -12.01 -0.64
C GLN A 43 12.75 -11.78 -0.79
N ALA A 44 11.95 -12.37 0.10
CA ALA A 44 10.51 -12.12 0.16
C ALA A 44 10.18 -10.81 0.91
N GLY A 45 8.97 -10.27 0.74
CA GLY A 45 8.57 -8.99 1.35
C GLY A 45 8.78 -8.94 2.87
N VAL A 46 8.44 -10.00 3.61
CA VAL A 46 8.68 -10.06 5.06
C VAL A 46 10.16 -9.97 5.45
N GLN A 47 11.05 -10.53 4.62
CA GLN A 47 12.50 -10.47 4.84
C GLN A 47 13.03 -9.07 4.53
N ILE A 48 12.48 -8.45 3.47
CA ILE A 48 12.82 -7.09 3.06
C ILE A 48 12.42 -6.10 4.15
N VAL A 49 11.22 -6.21 4.74
CA VAL A 49 10.81 -5.34 5.85
C VAL A 49 11.77 -5.46 7.03
N LYS A 50 12.14 -6.68 7.43
CA LYS A 50 13.13 -6.90 8.51
C LYS A 50 14.48 -6.27 8.18
N GLN A 51 15.00 -6.52 6.99
CA GLN A 51 16.27 -5.95 6.54
C GLN A 51 16.24 -4.42 6.49
N LEU A 52 15.11 -3.81 6.13
CA LEU A 52 14.98 -2.35 6.11
C LEU A 52 14.88 -1.78 7.53
N PHE A 53 14.22 -2.47 8.48
CA PHE A 53 14.29 -2.09 9.89
C PHE A 53 15.72 -2.09 10.41
N ASP A 54 16.52 -3.12 10.09
CA ASP A 54 17.92 -3.20 10.51
C ASP A 54 18.81 -2.09 9.92
N ARG A 55 18.37 -1.44 8.84
CA ARG A 55 19.09 -0.36 8.14
C ARG A 55 18.59 1.04 8.49
N THR A 56 17.56 1.15 9.32
CA THR A 56 16.94 2.42 9.69
C THR A 56 16.93 2.58 11.20
N SER A 57 16.76 3.81 11.69
CA SER A 57 16.56 4.08 13.12
C SER A 57 15.12 3.88 13.58
N LEU A 58 14.28 3.24 12.75
CA LEU A 58 12.88 3.01 13.04
C LEU A 58 12.75 1.98 14.17
N GLN A 59 11.83 2.25 15.10
CA GLN A 59 11.43 1.26 16.08
C GLN A 59 10.84 0.05 15.34
N GLN A 60 11.31 -1.14 15.67
CA GLN A 60 10.78 -2.37 15.10
C GLN A 60 9.32 -2.55 15.52
N ILE A 61 8.49 -2.89 14.55
CA ILE A 61 7.08 -3.19 14.78
C ILE A 61 6.72 -4.56 14.22
N ARG A 62 5.58 -5.09 14.66
CA ARG A 62 5.15 -6.42 14.26
C ARG A 62 4.77 -6.43 12.78
N VAL A 63 5.18 -7.50 12.09
CA VAL A 63 4.82 -7.75 10.68
C VAL A 63 3.95 -9.00 10.63
N GLU A 64 2.74 -8.86 10.14
CA GLU A 64 1.75 -9.92 10.01
C GLU A 64 1.52 -10.25 8.54
N ARG A 65 1.24 -11.52 8.26
CA ARG A 65 0.78 -11.96 6.95
C ARG A 65 -0.74 -12.02 6.97
N ILE A 66 -1.38 -11.49 5.93
CA ILE A 66 -2.83 -11.55 5.74
C ILE A 66 -3.20 -12.14 4.40
N SER A 67 -4.34 -12.80 4.35
CA SER A 67 -4.92 -13.32 3.13
C SER A 67 -5.31 -12.20 2.16
N GLY A 68 -5.31 -12.52 0.87
CA GLY A 68 -5.72 -11.60 -0.20
C GLY A 68 -4.53 -11.15 -1.06
N THR A 69 -4.80 -10.20 -1.96
CA THR A 69 -3.81 -9.59 -2.85
C THR A 69 -4.03 -8.09 -2.86
N MET A 70 -2.94 -7.30 -2.80
CA MET A 70 -3.00 -5.84 -2.69
C MET A 70 -3.81 -5.34 -1.47
N THR A 71 -3.82 -6.14 -0.40
CA THR A 71 -4.45 -5.79 0.87
C THR A 71 -3.43 -5.28 1.88
N ASP A 72 -2.18 -5.09 1.45
CA ASP A 72 -1.06 -4.61 2.24
C ASP A 72 -1.36 -3.23 2.84
N HIS A 73 -1.10 -3.08 4.14
CA HIS A 73 -1.26 -1.80 4.82
C HIS A 73 -0.54 -1.78 6.17
N PHE A 74 -0.05 -0.61 6.54
CA PHE A 74 0.27 -0.26 7.93
C PHE A 74 -0.99 0.16 8.69
N ASP A 75 -1.16 -0.40 9.89
CA ASP A 75 -2.20 -0.06 10.85
C ASP A 75 -1.60 0.75 12.02
N PRO A 76 -1.84 2.08 12.08
CA PRO A 76 -1.31 2.93 13.15
C PRO A 76 -1.91 2.64 14.52
N GLY A 77 -3.13 2.10 14.60
CA GLY A 77 -3.80 1.82 15.87
C GLY A 77 -3.23 0.60 16.57
N ALA A 78 -2.92 -0.45 15.79
CA ALA A 78 -2.24 -1.64 16.29
C ALA A 78 -0.71 -1.53 16.26
N ASN A 79 -0.16 -0.55 15.54
CA ASN A 79 1.26 -0.41 15.22
C ASN A 79 1.84 -1.68 14.57
N VAL A 80 1.19 -2.14 13.49
CA VAL A 80 1.51 -3.39 12.78
C VAL A 80 1.55 -3.15 11.27
N VAL A 81 2.53 -3.75 10.58
CA VAL A 81 2.49 -3.87 9.11
C VAL A 81 1.82 -5.19 8.73
N ARG A 82 0.77 -5.13 7.92
CA ARG A 82 0.13 -6.32 7.36
C ARG A 82 0.50 -6.44 5.89
N LEU A 83 1.11 -7.57 5.53
CA LEU A 83 1.50 -7.88 4.16
C LEU A 83 0.58 -8.99 3.61
N SER A 84 0.08 -8.77 2.40
CA SER A 84 -0.69 -9.77 1.67
C SER A 84 0.16 -10.99 1.35
N ASP A 85 -0.46 -12.16 1.32
CA ASP A 85 0.16 -13.44 0.99
C ASP A 85 1.22 -13.42 -0.13
N PRO A 86 0.95 -12.88 -1.34
CA PRO A 86 1.95 -12.83 -2.40
C PRO A 86 3.12 -11.91 -2.08
N VAL A 87 2.89 -10.78 -1.41
CA VAL A 87 3.96 -9.84 -1.02
C VAL A 87 4.81 -10.46 0.08
N ALA A 88 4.18 -11.08 1.07
CA ALA A 88 4.86 -11.69 2.20
C ALA A 88 5.76 -12.85 1.80
N THR A 89 5.40 -13.62 0.75
CA THR A 89 6.10 -14.87 0.39
C THR A 89 6.93 -14.82 -0.88
N LYS A 90 6.55 -14.03 -1.88
CA LYS A 90 7.25 -14.02 -3.17
C LYS A 90 8.44 -13.08 -3.13
N ASN A 91 9.51 -13.46 -3.82
CA ASN A 91 10.72 -12.67 -3.98
C ASN A 91 10.69 -11.79 -5.24
N SER A 92 9.63 -11.01 -5.39
CA SER A 92 9.40 -10.18 -6.57
C SER A 92 9.78 -8.71 -6.37
N VAL A 93 9.94 -7.96 -7.47
CA VAL A 93 10.11 -6.50 -7.44
C VAL A 93 8.89 -5.84 -6.84
N ALA A 94 7.68 -6.32 -7.15
CA ALA A 94 6.45 -5.82 -6.52
C ALA A 94 6.48 -6.04 -5.00
N SER A 95 6.87 -7.22 -4.52
CA SER A 95 6.97 -7.52 -3.09
C SER A 95 7.96 -6.59 -2.37
N MET A 96 9.09 -6.29 -3.00
CA MET A 96 10.08 -5.35 -2.48
C MET A 96 9.54 -3.92 -2.41
N ALA A 97 8.89 -3.46 -3.48
CA ALA A 97 8.33 -2.12 -3.57
C ALA A 97 7.22 -1.91 -2.53
N VAL A 98 6.32 -2.88 -2.36
CA VAL A 98 5.23 -2.80 -1.36
C VAL A 98 5.80 -2.83 0.06
N ALA A 99 6.75 -3.71 0.36
CA ALA A 99 7.42 -3.74 1.67
C ALA A 99 8.06 -2.39 2.02
N ALA A 100 8.75 -1.75 1.07
CA ALA A 100 9.32 -0.42 1.26
C ALA A 100 8.26 0.67 1.41
N HIS A 101 7.16 0.60 0.66
CA HIS A 101 6.03 1.53 0.76
C HIS A 101 5.39 1.50 2.14
N GLU A 102 5.09 0.30 2.67
CA GLU A 102 4.49 0.16 4.00
C GLU A 102 5.44 0.64 5.10
N LEU A 103 6.73 0.35 5.00
CA LEU A 103 7.72 0.89 5.93
C LEU A 103 7.80 2.42 5.86
N GLY A 104 7.56 3.01 4.68
CA GLY A 104 7.41 4.45 4.53
C GLY A 104 6.28 5.03 5.39
N HIS A 105 5.13 4.32 5.49
CA HIS A 105 4.04 4.72 6.39
C HIS A 105 4.46 4.60 7.86
N VAL A 106 5.19 3.55 8.23
CA VAL A 106 5.75 3.39 9.58
C VAL A 106 6.68 4.56 9.93
N GLN A 107 7.58 4.92 9.00
CA GLN A 107 8.47 6.05 9.18
C GLN A 107 7.70 7.36 9.35
N GLN A 108 6.70 7.61 8.51
CA GLN A 108 5.85 8.80 8.64
C GLN A 108 5.16 8.85 10.01
N TYR A 109 4.75 7.69 10.53
CA TYR A 109 4.07 7.60 11.82
C TYR A 109 5.03 7.90 12.97
N GLN A 110 6.20 7.26 12.99
CA GLN A 110 7.20 7.45 14.03
C GLN A 110 7.84 8.85 14.01
N THR A 111 7.95 9.47 12.84
CA THR A 111 8.48 10.85 12.69
C THR A 111 7.42 11.94 12.90
N GLY A 112 6.15 11.56 13.11
CA GLY A 112 5.06 12.51 13.28
C GLY A 112 4.79 13.37 12.03
N SER A 113 5.11 12.84 10.84
CA SER A 113 4.99 13.55 9.57
C SER A 113 3.55 14.00 9.30
N GLY A 114 3.39 15.22 8.79
CA GLY A 114 2.08 15.85 8.55
C GLY A 114 1.15 15.04 7.64
N LEU A 115 1.68 14.18 6.77
CA LEU A 115 0.91 13.31 5.88
C LEU A 115 -0.02 12.33 6.64
N ILE A 116 0.42 11.79 7.77
CA ILE A 116 -0.44 10.93 8.60
C ILE A 116 -1.44 11.75 9.41
N LYS A 117 -1.07 12.95 9.86
CA LYS A 117 -2.00 13.88 10.53
C LYS A 117 -3.13 14.33 9.59
N MET A 118 -2.83 14.55 8.30
CA MET A 118 -3.86 14.86 7.29
C MET A 118 -4.76 13.65 6.99
N ARG A 119 -4.23 12.43 7.00
CA ARG A 119 -5.04 11.22 6.79
C ARG A 119 -6.09 11.02 7.90
N GLY A 120 -5.75 11.35 9.16
CA GLY A 120 -6.70 11.35 10.27
C GLY A 120 -7.68 12.53 10.29
N PHE A 121 -7.42 13.59 9.52
CA PHE A 121 -8.33 14.73 9.37
C PHE A 121 -9.37 14.55 8.25
N LEU A 122 -9.10 13.65 7.29
CA LEU A 122 -9.98 13.35 6.15
C LEU A 122 -10.89 12.13 6.37
N LEU A 123 -10.75 11.43 7.50
CA LEU A 123 -11.64 10.37 7.98
C LEU A 123 -12.49 10.91 9.13
#